data_AF-A0A1Q3T493-F1
#
_entry.id   AF-A0A1Q3T493-F1
#
_cell.length_a   1.000
_cell.length_b   1.000
_cell.length_c   1.000
_cell.angle_alpha   90.00
_cell.angle_beta   90.00
_cell.angle_gamma   90.00
#
_symmetry.space_group_name_H-M   'P 1'
#
loop_
_entity.id
_entity.type
_entity.pdbx_description
1 polymer ?
#
loop_
_entity_poly.entity_id
_entity_poly.type
_entity_poly.pdbx_seq_one_letter_code
_entity_poly.pdbx_strand_id
1 'polypeptide(L)'
;MFAFDKPLTWIIILVIVLLIFGAGKLPDIGRSLGRSIKEFKDETTNGMEGDKGDKVVTPSTTTSTIATPVASGSINASSSVPAPTIRRRIIKHPDGSEEIIEEPIS
;
A
#
# COMPACT_ATOMS: atom_id res chain seq x y z
N MET A 1 24.93 33.29 -7.56
CA MET A 1 23.85 33.63 -6.60
C MET A 1 22.60 33.99 -7.40
N PHE A 2 22.09 33.01 -8.15
CA PHE A 2 21.20 33.24 -9.29
C PHE A 2 20.06 32.20 -9.29
N ALA A 3 18.88 32.65 -9.70
CA ALA A 3 17.69 31.90 -10.08
C ALA A 3 16.84 31.20 -9.00
N PHE A 4 17.39 30.77 -7.85
CA PHE A 4 16.62 30.00 -6.85
C PHE A 4 15.75 30.84 -5.90
N ASP A 5 16.08 32.12 -5.70
CA ASP A 5 15.34 33.02 -4.77
C ASP A 5 14.06 33.62 -5.36
N LYS A 6 13.78 33.39 -6.66
CA LYS A 6 12.55 33.88 -7.27
C LYS A 6 11.42 32.87 -7.02
N PRO A 7 10.36 33.24 -6.26
CA PRO A 7 9.23 32.33 -6.01
C PRO A 7 8.56 31.84 -7.30
N LEU A 8 8.71 32.60 -8.39
CA LEU A 8 8.20 32.26 -9.71
C LEU A 8 8.88 31.03 -10.35
N THR A 9 10.13 30.73 -9.99
CA THR A 9 10.85 29.54 -10.49
C THR A 9 10.20 28.25 -9.99
N TRP A 10 9.79 28.22 -8.72
CA TRP A 10 9.08 27.10 -8.12
C TRP A 10 7.71 26.88 -8.76
N ILE A 11 7.01 27.97 -9.10
CA ILE A 11 5.76 27.90 -9.87
C ILE A 11 6.00 27.22 -11.23
N ILE A 12 7.07 27.58 -11.95
CA ILE A 12 7.39 26.99 -13.27
C ILE A 12 7.60 25.48 -13.15
N ILE A 13 8.32 25.03 -12.13
CA ILE A 13 8.60 23.62 -11.88
C ILE A 13 7.29 22.88 -11.57
N LEU A 14 6.43 23.47 -10.74
CA LEU A 14 5.13 22.90 -10.39
C LEU A 14 4.26 22.72 -11.64
N VAL A 15 4.25 23.70 -12.56
CA VAL A 15 3.49 23.62 -13.81
C VAL A 15 4.01 22.50 -14.72
N ILE A 16 5.33 22.31 -14.82
CA ILE A 16 5.94 21.24 -15.63
C ILE A 16 5.55 19.86 -15.07
N VAL A 17 5.62 19.69 -13.74
CA VAL A 17 5.18 18.46 -13.07
C VAL A 17 3.69 18.23 -13.33
N LEU A 18 2.86 19.27 -13.23
CA LEU A 18 1.42 19.18 -13.51
C LEU A 18 1.12 18.85 -14.98
N LEU A 19 1.99 19.22 -15.93
CA LEU A 19 1.86 18.83 -17.33
C LEU A 19 2.09 17.32 -17.53
N ILE A 20 3.11 16.76 -16.88
CA ILE A 20 3.48 15.34 -17.02
C ILE A 20 2.48 14.45 -16.26
N PHE A 21 2.17 14.81 -15.01
CA PHE A 21 1.27 14.04 -14.17
C PHE A 21 -0.21 14.37 -14.41
N GLY A 22 -0.53 15.55 -14.96
CA GLY A 22 -1.88 16.05 -15.13
C GLY A 22 -2.45 16.77 -13.91
N ALA A 23 -3.36 17.72 -14.14
CA ALA A 23 -4.00 18.53 -13.09
C ALA A 23 -4.80 17.72 -12.06
N GLY A 24 -5.23 16.50 -12.42
CA GLY A 24 -6.00 15.62 -11.54
C GLY A 24 -5.17 14.73 -10.60
N LYS A 25 -3.93 14.39 -10.95
CA LYS A 25 -3.15 13.38 -10.19
C LYS A 25 -2.49 13.93 -8.94
N LEU A 26 -1.98 15.17 -8.98
CA LEU A 26 -1.40 15.83 -7.80
C LEU A 26 -2.39 15.97 -6.63
N PRO A 27 -3.63 16.49 -6.83
CA PRO A 27 -4.58 16.60 -5.73
C PRO A 27 -5.08 15.24 -5.23
N ASP A 28 -5.12 14.22 -6.08
CA ASP A 28 -5.55 12.87 -5.71
C ASP A 28 -4.53 12.19 -4.78
N ILE A 29 -3.25 12.23 -5.17
CA ILE A 29 -2.13 11.75 -4.34
C ILE A 29 -2.06 12.54 -3.03
N GLY A 30 -2.19 13.87 -3.09
CA GLY A 30 -2.19 14.74 -1.90
C GLY A 30 -3.33 14.42 -0.92
N ARG A 31 -4.53 14.09 -1.41
CA ARG A 31 -5.65 13.67 -0.55
C ARG A 31 -5.41 12.33 0.13
N SER A 32 -4.82 11.36 -0.58
CA SER A 32 -4.50 10.05 0.00
C SER A 32 -3.40 10.16 1.06
N LEU A 33 -2.32 10.86 0.75
CA LEU A 33 -1.19 11.08 1.64
C LEU A 33 -1.57 11.94 2.84
N GLY A 34 -2.40 12.97 2.62
CA GLY A 34 -2.91 13.84 3.67
C GLY A 34 -3.74 13.10 4.72
N ARG A 35 -4.53 12.10 4.32
CA ARG A 35 -5.24 11.21 5.27
C ARG A 35 -4.27 10.38 6.09
N SER A 36 -3.26 9.76 5.46
CA SER A 36 -2.24 8.98 6.18
C SER A 36 -1.44 9.85 7.17
N ILE A 37 -1.06 11.07 6.75
CA ILE A 37 -0.35 12.02 7.61
C ILE A 37 -1.23 12.48 8.77
N LYS A 38 -2.53 12.72 8.52
CA LYS A 38 -3.49 13.10 9.56
C LYS A 38 -3.65 11.99 10.59
N GLU A 39 -3.86 10.75 10.17
CA GLU A 39 -3.99 9.61 11.08
C GLU A 39 -2.70 9.40 11.88
N PHE A 40 -1.54 9.47 11.22
CA PHE A 40 -0.24 9.38 11.89
C PHE A 40 -0.03 10.50 12.92
N LYS A 41 -0.45 11.73 12.59
CA LYS A 41 -0.38 12.87 13.52
C LYS A 41 -1.34 12.65 14.69
N ASP A 42 -2.57 12.23 14.43
CA ASP A 42 -3.60 11.99 15.44
C ASP A 42 -3.16 10.88 16.41
N GLU A 43 -2.63 9.76 15.92
CA GLU A 43 -2.08 8.68 16.75
C GLU A 43 -0.85 9.12 17.54
N THR A 44 0.07 9.87 16.92
CA THR A 44 1.28 10.34 17.60
C THR A 44 0.94 11.39 18.67
N THR A 45 0.00 12.29 18.39
CA THR A 45 -0.36 13.38 19.34
C THR A 45 -1.30 12.88 20.43
N ASN A 46 -2.28 12.02 20.11
CA ASN A 46 -3.24 11.48 21.08
C ASN A 46 -2.68 10.27 21.85
N GLY A 47 -1.66 9.60 21.32
CA GLY A 47 -0.90 8.57 22.04
C GLY A 47 0.02 9.14 23.11
N MET A 48 0.33 10.44 23.06
CA MET A 48 1.16 11.16 24.04
C MET A 48 0.31 12.01 25.00
N GLU A 49 -0.82 12.55 24.54
CA GLU A 49 -1.81 13.23 25.37
C GLU A 49 -3.03 12.32 25.59
N GLY A 50 -3.10 11.67 26.76
CA GLY A 50 -4.22 10.83 27.14
C GLY A 50 -5.59 11.51 26.96
N ASP A 51 -6.44 10.80 26.22
CA ASP A 51 -7.91 10.88 26.17
C ASP A 51 -8.53 12.28 26.16
N LYS A 52 -8.83 12.79 24.95
CA LYS A 52 -9.99 13.67 24.72
C LYS A 52 -10.65 13.37 23.36
N GLY A 53 -11.69 12.54 23.41
CA GLY A 53 -13.04 12.90 22.94
C GLY A 53 -13.26 13.21 21.46
N ASP A 54 -13.89 12.24 20.79
CA ASP A 54 -14.98 12.38 19.81
C ASP A 54 -14.84 13.41 18.68
N LYS A 55 -14.39 12.92 17.52
CA LYS A 55 -14.79 13.47 16.22
C LYS A 55 -15.41 12.35 15.39
N VAL A 56 -16.74 12.37 15.32
CA VAL A 56 -17.57 11.64 14.37
C VAL A 56 -16.94 11.74 12.98
N VAL A 57 -16.37 10.63 12.52
CA VAL A 57 -15.94 10.44 11.14
C VAL A 57 -17.22 10.12 10.38
N THR A 58 -17.92 11.13 9.87
CA THR A 58 -19.04 10.92 8.95
C THR A 58 -18.47 10.37 7.64
N PRO A 59 -18.75 9.11 7.26
CA PRO A 59 -18.46 8.65 5.92
C PRO A 59 -19.46 9.33 4.95
N SER A 60 -18.97 9.62 3.74
CA SER A 60 -19.72 9.92 2.52
C SER A 60 -20.35 11.31 2.31
N THR A 61 -19.91 11.95 1.22
CA THR A 61 -20.80 12.51 0.19
C THR A 61 -20.55 11.76 -1.13
N THR A 62 -21.57 11.00 -1.54
CA THR A 62 -21.95 10.25 -2.77
C THR A 62 -21.44 10.85 -4.10
N THR A 63 -21.04 10.13 -5.17
CA THR A 63 -21.91 9.36 -6.09
C THR A 63 -21.08 8.70 -7.22
N SER A 64 -21.11 7.37 -7.34
CA SER A 64 -21.26 6.66 -8.63
C SER A 64 -21.61 5.19 -8.38
N THR A 65 -22.92 4.92 -8.24
CA THR A 65 -23.50 3.59 -8.41
C THR A 65 -24.57 3.73 -9.49
N ILE A 66 -24.23 3.34 -10.72
CA ILE A 66 -25.18 2.85 -11.72
C ILE A 66 -24.51 1.68 -12.47
N ALA A 67 -25.29 0.61 -12.63
CA ALA A 67 -25.15 -0.49 -13.60
C ALA A 67 -24.35 -1.76 -13.21
N THR A 68 -25.12 -2.72 -12.68
CA THR A 68 -25.31 -4.10 -13.23
C THR A 68 -24.36 -5.22 -12.75
N PRO A 69 -24.85 -6.18 -11.94
CA PRO A 69 -24.21 -7.49 -11.80
C PRO A 69 -24.63 -8.39 -12.97
N VAL A 70 -23.82 -8.46 -14.03
CA VAL A 70 -23.90 -9.54 -15.03
C VAL A 70 -22.51 -10.00 -15.43
N ALA A 71 -22.41 -11.31 -15.65
CA ALA A 71 -21.30 -12.06 -16.22
C ALA A 71 -20.20 -12.57 -15.27
N SER A 72 -20.48 -13.77 -14.75
CA SER A 72 -19.59 -14.95 -14.76
C SER A 72 -18.36 -14.85 -15.68
N GLY A 73 -17.20 -15.20 -15.12
CA GLY A 73 -15.92 -15.35 -15.82
C GLY A 73 -14.80 -15.49 -14.79
N SER A 74 -14.66 -16.65 -14.13
CA SER A 74 -13.61 -17.63 -14.47
C SER A 74 -12.43 -16.99 -15.22
N ILE A 75 -11.33 -16.73 -14.52
CA ILE A 75 -10.10 -17.53 -14.63
C ILE A 75 -9.09 -17.08 -13.56
N ASN A 76 -9.07 -17.80 -12.44
CA ASN A 76 -7.84 -17.97 -11.67
C ASN A 76 -6.85 -18.76 -12.56
N ALA A 77 -5.90 -18.09 -13.20
CA ALA A 77 -4.74 -18.74 -13.82
C ALA A 77 -3.67 -17.71 -14.21
N SER A 78 -2.87 -17.22 -13.26
CA SER A 78 -1.46 -16.86 -13.52
C SER A 78 -0.70 -16.53 -12.22
N SER A 79 -0.44 -17.56 -11.42
CA SER A 79 0.69 -17.56 -10.49
C SER A 79 1.56 -18.76 -10.85
N SER A 80 2.31 -18.61 -11.94
CA SER A 80 3.43 -19.48 -12.28
C SER A 80 4.55 -19.28 -11.25
N VAL A 81 4.41 -19.92 -10.10
CA VAL A 81 5.54 -20.21 -9.22
C VAL A 81 5.65 -21.73 -9.20
N PRO A 82 6.65 -22.33 -9.88
CA PRO A 82 6.86 -23.77 -9.81
C PRO A 82 7.12 -24.15 -8.35
N ALA A 83 6.30 -25.04 -7.83
CA ALA A 83 6.44 -25.56 -6.48
C ALA A 83 7.84 -26.18 -6.32
N PRO A 84 8.67 -25.76 -5.34
CA PRO A 84 9.86 -26.52 -5.00
C PRO A 84 9.36 -27.85 -4.45
N THR A 85 9.55 -28.92 -5.22
CA THR A 85 9.24 -30.27 -4.76
C THR A 85 10.31 -30.65 -3.75
N ILE A 86 10.04 -30.38 -2.46
CA ILE A 86 10.94 -30.72 -1.36
C ILE A 86 10.65 -32.15 -0.93
N ARG A 87 11.64 -33.05 -1.03
CA ARG A 87 11.52 -34.43 -0.55
C ARG A 87 11.90 -34.48 0.92
N ARG A 88 10.90 -34.50 1.82
CA ARG A 88 11.14 -34.75 3.25
C ARG A 88 11.68 -36.17 3.44
N ARG A 89 12.94 -36.32 3.87
CA ARG A 89 13.50 -37.58 4.36
C ARG A 89 13.53 -37.51 5.89
N ILE A 90 12.74 -38.35 6.54
CA ILE A 90 12.76 -38.49 8.00
C ILE A 90 13.84 -39.52 8.33
N ILE A 91 14.95 -39.08 8.93
CA ILE A 91 16.01 -39.97 9.40
C ILE A 91 15.83 -40.10 10.91
N LYS A 92 15.56 -41.32 11.37
CA LYS A 92 15.40 -41.60 12.80
C LYS A 92 16.75 -42.00 13.37
N HIS A 93 17.34 -41.11 14.17
CA HIS A 93 18.57 -41.43 14.88
C HIS A 93 18.27 -42.41 16.02
N PRO A 94 19.19 -43.33 16.35
CA PRO A 94 18.98 -44.33 17.42
C PRO A 94 18.87 -43.71 18.83
N ASP A 95 19.11 -42.41 18.97
CA ASP A 95 18.85 -41.61 20.19
C ASP A 95 17.41 -41.06 20.28
N GLY A 96 16.56 -41.38 19.30
CA GLY A 96 15.15 -40.98 19.29
C GLY A 96 14.89 -39.55 18.79
N SER A 97 15.91 -38.81 18.37
CA SER A 97 15.73 -37.51 17.72
C SER A 97 15.30 -37.68 16.25
N GLU A 98 14.11 -37.17 15.93
CA GLU A 98 13.59 -37.15 14.56
C GLU A 98 13.99 -35.84 13.91
N GLU A 99 15.09 -35.86 13.14
CA GLU A 99 15.55 -34.68 12.40
C GLU A 99 14.93 -34.66 11.00
N ILE A 100 14.21 -33.59 10.69
CA ILE A 100 13.55 -33.38 9.42
C ILE A 100 14.48 -32.53 8.55
N ILE A 101 15.22 -33.17 7.66
CA ILE A 101 16.10 -32.47 6.71
C ILE A 101 15.36 -32.33 5.38
N GLU A 102 15.14 -31.08 4.97
CA GLU A 102 14.48 -30.73 3.72
C GLU A 102 15.53 -30.47 2.64
N GLU A 103 15.84 -31.49 1.84
CA GLU A 103 16.71 -31.33 0.67
C GLU A 103 15.91 -30.73 -0.51
N PRO A 104 16.40 -29.63 -1.13
CA PRO A 104 15.88 -29.20 -2.42
C PRO A 104 16.32 -30.21 -3.47
N ILE A 105 15.36 -30.85 -4.13
CA ILE A 105 15.65 -31.67 -5.31
C ILE A 105 16.02 -30.67 -6.41
N SER A 106 17.30 -30.66 -6.82
CA SER A 106 17.75 -29.81 -7.92
C SER A 106 17.21 -30.28 -9.27
#